data_AF-A0A166L4B7-F1
#
_entry.id   AF-A0A166L4B7-F1
#
_cell.length_a   1.000
_cell.length_b   1.000
_cell.length_c   1.000
_cell.angle_alpha   90.00
_cell.angle_beta   90.00
_cell.angle_gamma   90.00
#
_symmetry.space_group_name_H-M   'P 1'
#
loop_
_entity.id
_entity.type
_entity.pdbx_description
1 polymer ?
#
loop_
_entity_poly.entity_id
_entity_poly.type
_entity_poly.pdbx_seq_one_letter_code
_entity_poly.pdbx_strand_id
1 'polypeptide(L)'
;MNIRALTQPAASTTKHRRTPSSGLIPRRLQYILVFLALPACLWFLFLYSADYAHVQKIPVSTFERGGEPPNYYEWHEREKALPQNNVDLSAPQGKEGRYLRFKNHLTNVGWGNFMQEMISHHHLAYRANRIFVMYNYTWDKHAEGDYSQFGENKIPARIPISAIVAGPLAGGRYPASDWRPPAVTTEFFELVCPNPTVVHVGDTHREAGYVEPSTATAIFDAFVARLNAIDDNCVELQEDSGQLLDFWVFGSSARMADAVPQLLRSPGVAGWGWSSLVTSIVTQNGALVYPAIDLHDASQRTELKGLLALHLRRGDFKDHCEHLAKWRFEYNAFNAQPDFPDQLQAPPGGGGGSYTDETLGWYIDHCFPDIPRIVKRVQNFLAEAKGQGRTLDRLYILTNGEREWIKELREELRKAGDWNSIATSRDLDIDWEQEFVKQAADMLIATRAEVFVGNAWSSLSSNVNLLRIAQNHEPETSRFW
;
A
#
# COMPACT_ATOMS: atom_id res chain seq x y z
N MET A 1 36.02 58.79 -10.21
CA MET A 1 37.35 59.42 -9.99
C MET A 1 38.34 58.29 -9.72
N ASN A 2 39.20 57.93 -10.68
CA ASN A 2 40.59 58.43 -10.85
C ASN A 2 41.49 58.00 -9.67
N ILE A 3 42.65 57.32 -9.78
CA ILE A 3 43.69 57.27 -10.82
C ILE A 3 44.67 56.08 -10.53
N ARG A 4 45.32 55.58 -11.59
CA ARG A 4 46.58 54.78 -11.69
C ARG A 4 47.68 55.27 -10.70
N ALA A 5 48.80 54.62 -10.37
CA ALA A 5 49.76 53.89 -11.18
C ALA A 5 50.94 53.39 -10.29
N LEU A 6 51.64 52.36 -10.81
CA LEU A 6 53.11 52.13 -10.81
C LEU A 6 53.90 51.98 -9.50
N THR A 7 54.54 50.81 -9.33
CA THR A 7 56.00 50.62 -9.56
C THR A 7 56.42 49.14 -9.43
N GLN A 8 57.21 48.66 -10.39
CA GLN A 8 58.16 47.53 -10.34
C GLN A 8 59.59 48.15 -10.40
N PRO A 9 60.74 47.41 -10.31
CA PRO A 9 60.99 45.99 -9.97
C PRO A 9 62.17 45.77 -8.97
N ALA A 10 62.39 44.53 -8.51
CA ALA A 10 63.74 43.98 -8.26
C ALA A 10 63.73 42.45 -8.18
N ALA A 11 64.76 41.82 -8.76
CA ALA A 11 64.92 40.40 -9.00
C ALA A 11 65.42 39.60 -7.78
N SER A 12 65.09 38.31 -7.71
CA SER A 12 65.82 37.33 -6.89
C SER A 12 65.56 35.88 -7.35
N THR A 13 66.50 35.37 -8.13
CA THR A 13 67.05 34.00 -8.21
C THR A 13 66.17 32.77 -7.91
N THR A 14 66.09 31.95 -8.95
CA THR A 14 65.64 30.56 -9.09
C THR A 14 66.39 29.54 -8.23
N LYS A 15 65.65 28.60 -7.61
CA LYS A 15 66.12 27.24 -7.29
C LYS A 15 65.06 26.22 -7.75
N HIS A 16 65.37 25.53 -8.84
CA HIS A 16 64.58 24.40 -9.34
C HIS A 16 64.72 23.18 -8.42
N ARG A 17 63.60 22.70 -7.88
CA ARG A 17 63.48 21.41 -7.20
C ARG A 17 63.17 20.34 -8.26
N ARG A 18 64.08 19.38 -8.44
CA ARG A 18 63.91 18.23 -9.34
C ARG A 18 62.75 17.36 -8.87
N THR A 19 61.79 17.10 -9.74
CA THR A 19 60.80 16.02 -9.62
C THR A 19 61.43 14.68 -10.02
N PRO A 20 61.12 13.56 -9.35
CA PRO A 20 61.58 12.25 -9.76
C PRO A 20 60.81 11.78 -11.00
N SER A 21 61.54 11.31 -12.01
CA SER A 21 61.00 10.70 -13.21
C SER A 21 60.27 9.40 -12.87
N SER A 22 58.99 9.32 -13.22
CA SER A 22 58.22 8.08 -13.26
C SER A 22 58.88 7.09 -14.23
N GLY A 23 59.37 5.98 -13.69
CA GLY A 23 59.89 4.88 -14.49
C GLY A 23 58.80 4.30 -15.37
N LEU A 24 58.92 4.52 -16.68
CA LEU A 24 58.09 3.86 -17.68
C LEU A 24 58.32 2.35 -17.62
N ILE A 25 57.26 1.61 -17.27
CA ILE A 25 57.27 0.15 -17.27
C ILE A 25 57.60 -0.33 -18.69
N PRO A 26 58.58 -1.24 -18.88
CA PRO A 26 58.95 -1.73 -20.20
C PRO A 26 57.73 -2.33 -20.91
N ARG A 27 57.50 -1.97 -22.19
CA ARG A 27 56.36 -2.43 -23.00
C ARG A 27 56.11 -3.94 -22.93
N ARG A 28 57.15 -4.76 -22.76
CA ARG A 28 57.04 -6.22 -22.57
C ARG A 28 56.31 -6.63 -21.29
N LEU A 29 56.46 -5.89 -20.19
CA LEU A 29 55.71 -6.14 -18.95
C LEU A 29 54.24 -5.71 -19.08
N GLN A 30 53.95 -4.66 -19.87
CA GLN A 30 52.57 -4.24 -20.14
C GLN A 30 51.80 -5.33 -20.92
N TYR A 31 52.43 -5.97 -21.90
CA TYR A 31 51.79 -7.09 -22.62
C TYR A 31 51.55 -8.31 -21.74
N ILE A 32 52.45 -8.62 -20.80
CA ILE A 32 52.27 -9.73 -19.85
C ILE A 32 51.12 -9.43 -18.87
N LEU A 33 51.03 -8.19 -18.37
CA LEU A 33 49.93 -7.77 -17.50
C LEU A 33 48.58 -7.82 -18.22
N VAL A 34 48.51 -7.42 -19.48
CA VAL A 34 47.28 -7.55 -20.29
C VAL A 34 46.95 -9.03 -20.56
N PHE A 35 47.95 -9.87 -20.89
CA PHE A 35 47.74 -11.29 -21.13
C PHE A 35 47.30 -12.08 -19.88
N LEU A 36 47.60 -11.60 -18.67
CA LEU A 36 47.15 -12.21 -17.42
C LEU A 36 45.85 -11.60 -16.90
N ALA A 37 45.63 -10.30 -17.07
CA ALA A 37 44.42 -9.62 -16.61
C ALA A 37 43.20 -9.95 -17.47
N LEU A 38 43.36 -10.10 -18.79
CA LEU A 38 42.22 -10.36 -19.68
C LEU A 38 41.57 -11.73 -19.42
N PRO A 39 42.32 -12.84 -19.26
CA PRO A 39 41.74 -14.13 -18.90
C PRO A 39 41.15 -14.12 -17.48
N ALA A 40 41.76 -13.40 -16.54
CA ALA A 40 41.23 -13.26 -15.19
C ALA A 40 39.89 -12.48 -15.19
N CYS A 41 39.79 -11.38 -15.93
CA CYS A 41 38.54 -10.63 -16.11
C CYS A 41 37.48 -11.45 -16.84
N LEU A 42 37.85 -12.19 -17.89
CA LEU A 42 36.92 -13.08 -18.59
C LEU A 42 36.48 -14.26 -17.73
N TRP A 43 37.35 -14.78 -16.86
CA TRP A 43 37.02 -15.83 -15.90
C TRP A 43 36.12 -15.30 -14.78
N PHE A 44 36.38 -14.09 -14.27
CA PHE A 44 35.48 -13.41 -13.33
C PHE A 44 34.13 -13.10 -13.97
N LEU A 45 34.07 -12.64 -15.22
CA LEU A 45 32.81 -12.44 -15.96
C LEU A 45 32.10 -13.76 -16.20
N PHE A 46 32.83 -14.84 -16.50
CA PHE A 46 32.27 -16.18 -16.66
C PHE A 46 31.69 -16.69 -15.34
N LEU A 47 32.42 -16.58 -14.22
CA LEU A 47 31.92 -16.94 -12.88
C LEU A 47 30.71 -16.08 -12.48
N TYR A 48 30.75 -14.77 -12.73
CA TYR A 48 29.63 -13.88 -12.45
C TYR A 48 28.41 -14.20 -13.32
N SER A 49 28.61 -14.54 -14.60
CA SER A 49 27.54 -14.97 -15.51
C SER A 49 27.03 -16.38 -15.20
N ALA A 50 27.88 -17.26 -14.69
CA ALA A 50 27.54 -18.60 -14.28
C ALA A 50 26.75 -18.58 -12.96
N ASP A 51 27.11 -17.70 -12.01
CA ASP A 51 26.29 -17.41 -10.83
C ASP A 51 24.96 -16.77 -11.22
N TYR A 52 24.94 -15.83 -12.18
CA TYR A 52 23.68 -15.25 -12.69
C TYR A 52 22.78 -16.32 -13.35
N ALA A 53 23.38 -17.26 -14.09
CA ALA A 53 22.66 -18.39 -14.68
C ALA A 53 22.26 -19.47 -13.66
N HIS A 54 22.99 -19.57 -12.52
CA HIS A 54 22.63 -20.46 -11.42
C HIS A 54 21.51 -19.88 -10.54
N VAL A 55 21.44 -18.55 -10.39
CA VAL A 55 20.31 -17.86 -9.73
C VAL A 55 19.02 -18.02 -10.53
N GLN A 56 19.09 -18.14 -11.86
CA GLN A 56 17.92 -18.51 -12.70
C GLN A 56 17.49 -19.99 -12.58
N LYS A 57 18.18 -20.81 -11.79
CA LYS A 57 17.83 -22.21 -11.52
C LYS A 57 17.78 -22.52 -10.04
N ILE A 58 17.34 -21.56 -9.22
CA ILE A 58 16.64 -21.96 -7.99
C ILE A 58 15.42 -22.76 -8.50
N PRO A 59 15.27 -24.04 -8.13
CA PRO A 59 14.08 -24.77 -8.49
C PRO A 59 12.92 -23.94 -7.98
N VAL A 60 12.06 -23.47 -8.89
CA VAL A 60 10.74 -22.95 -8.55
C VAL A 60 10.21 -23.95 -7.54
N SER A 61 10.01 -23.51 -6.30
CA SER A 61 9.35 -24.32 -5.30
C SER A 61 8.05 -24.73 -5.96
N THR A 62 7.94 -25.98 -6.37
CA THR A 62 6.69 -26.56 -6.83
C THR A 62 5.86 -26.77 -5.58
N PHE A 63 5.45 -25.66 -4.97
CA PHE A 63 4.56 -25.66 -3.83
C PHE A 63 3.20 -26.12 -4.35
N GLU A 64 2.72 -27.25 -3.84
CA GLU A 64 1.37 -27.72 -4.11
C GLU A 64 0.38 -26.85 -3.36
N ARG A 65 -0.42 -26.07 -4.11
CA ARG A 65 -1.67 -25.52 -3.56
C ARG A 65 -2.52 -26.68 -3.08
N GLY A 66 -2.79 -26.74 -1.77
CA GLY A 66 -3.61 -27.81 -1.20
C GLY A 66 -3.26 -28.28 0.22
N GLY A 67 -2.32 -27.64 0.91
CA GLY A 67 -2.03 -27.90 2.34
C GLY A 67 -2.87 -27.05 3.30
N GLU A 68 -2.61 -27.19 4.60
CA GLU A 68 -3.17 -26.27 5.59
C GLU A 68 -2.60 -24.85 5.37
N PRO A 69 -3.42 -23.78 5.40
CA PRO A 69 -2.93 -22.41 5.34
C PRO A 69 -1.85 -22.11 6.40
N PRO A 70 -0.99 -21.10 6.18
CA PRO A 70 -0.09 -20.63 7.24
C PRO A 70 -0.88 -20.12 8.44
N ASN A 71 -0.44 -20.45 9.65
CA ASN A 71 -1.01 -19.96 10.91
C ASN A 71 -0.36 -18.64 11.39
N TYR A 72 0.76 -18.23 10.77
CA TYR A 72 1.52 -17.02 11.08
C TYR A 72 1.97 -16.87 12.54
N TYR A 73 2.14 -17.96 13.29
CA TYR A 73 2.55 -17.89 14.70
C TYR A 73 3.87 -17.17 14.93
N GLU A 74 4.84 -17.33 14.02
CA GLU A 74 6.11 -16.60 14.13
C GLU A 74 5.93 -15.08 14.07
N TRP A 75 4.99 -14.59 13.26
CA TRP A 75 4.67 -13.17 13.19
C TRP A 75 4.01 -12.68 14.46
N HIS A 76 3.07 -13.47 14.99
CA HIS A 76 2.40 -13.17 16.24
C HIS A 76 3.37 -13.11 17.42
N GLU A 77 4.31 -14.05 17.52
CA GLU A 77 5.34 -14.02 18.58
C GLU A 77 6.30 -12.83 18.43
N ARG A 78 6.62 -12.40 17.20
CA ARG A 78 7.39 -11.17 16.96
C ARG A 78 6.64 -9.93 17.43
N GLU A 79 5.33 -9.85 17.19
CA GLU A 79 4.50 -8.75 17.69
C GLU A 79 4.49 -8.70 19.21
N LYS A 80 4.33 -9.85 19.88
CA LYS A 80 4.39 -9.92 21.35
C LYS A 80 5.74 -9.48 21.90
N ALA A 81 6.82 -9.81 21.22
CA ALA A 81 8.18 -9.44 21.61
C ALA A 81 8.56 -7.97 21.31
N LEU A 82 7.65 -7.15 20.77
CA LEU A 82 7.94 -5.74 20.49
C LEU A 82 8.27 -4.97 21.79
N PRO A 83 9.28 -4.07 21.78
CA PRO A 83 9.78 -3.42 23.00
C PRO A 83 8.74 -2.61 23.78
N GLN A 84 7.71 -2.09 23.10
CA GLN A 84 6.62 -1.34 23.72
C GLN A 84 5.66 -2.20 24.53
N ASN A 85 5.64 -3.53 24.34
CA ASN A 85 4.83 -4.46 25.12
C ASN A 85 5.52 -4.81 26.45
N ASN A 86 6.02 -3.79 27.15
CA ASN A 86 6.72 -3.94 28.41
C ASN A 86 6.02 -3.11 29.48
N VAL A 87 5.57 -3.79 30.53
CA VAL A 87 4.78 -3.21 31.61
C VAL A 87 5.57 -2.22 32.48
N ASP A 88 6.90 -2.33 32.47
CA ASP A 88 7.81 -1.53 33.31
C ASP A 88 8.31 -0.25 32.61
N LEU A 89 7.80 0.05 31.41
CA LEU A 89 8.07 1.32 30.75
C LEU A 89 7.44 2.48 31.53
N SER A 90 8.16 3.59 31.62
CA SER A 90 7.65 4.82 32.23
C SER A 90 6.53 5.44 31.42
N ALA A 91 5.72 6.30 32.06
CA ALA A 91 4.77 7.16 31.37
C ALA A 91 5.42 7.87 30.16
N PRO A 92 4.72 8.02 29.03
CA PRO A 92 3.31 7.68 28.80
C PRO A 92 3.07 6.25 28.28
N GLN A 93 3.94 5.28 28.60
CA GLN A 93 3.86 3.87 28.19
C GLN A 93 3.66 2.95 29.40
N GLY A 94 3.71 1.62 29.17
CA GLY A 94 3.68 0.64 30.24
C GLY A 94 2.34 0.64 30.99
N LYS A 95 2.37 0.40 32.30
CA LYS A 95 1.15 0.39 33.12
C LYS A 95 0.40 1.74 33.16
N GLU A 96 1.09 2.83 32.90
CA GLU A 96 0.53 4.20 32.95
C GLU A 96 0.11 4.73 31.57
N GLY A 97 0.22 3.92 30.52
CA GLY A 97 -0.20 4.31 29.17
C GLY A 97 -1.71 4.50 29.07
N ARG A 98 -2.14 5.40 28.18
CA ARG A 98 -3.56 5.56 27.82
C ARG A 98 -3.81 4.78 26.54
N TYR A 99 -4.67 3.77 26.57
CA TYR A 99 -4.87 2.84 25.47
C TYR A 99 -6.27 2.99 24.86
N LEU A 100 -6.37 2.67 23.57
CA LEU A 100 -7.63 2.55 22.85
C LEU A 100 -7.66 1.26 22.03
N ARG A 101 -8.56 0.35 22.40
CA ARG A 101 -8.83 -0.90 21.69
C ARG A 101 -10.11 -0.82 20.89
N PHE A 102 -10.10 -1.42 19.70
CA PHE A 102 -11.24 -1.50 18.78
C PHE A 102 -11.71 -2.94 18.69
N LYS A 103 -12.59 -3.36 19.61
CA LYS A 103 -13.16 -4.72 19.57
C LYS A 103 -14.29 -4.84 18.54
N ASN A 104 -14.77 -3.71 18.04
CA ASN A 104 -15.76 -3.58 16.98
C ASN A 104 -15.19 -3.63 15.55
N HIS A 105 -13.89 -3.90 15.37
CA HIS A 105 -13.28 -3.88 14.05
C HIS A 105 -13.93 -4.90 13.10
N LEU A 106 -13.94 -4.54 11.81
CA LEU A 106 -14.52 -5.31 10.73
C LEU A 106 -13.88 -6.69 10.60
N THR A 107 -14.74 -7.69 10.39
CA THR A 107 -14.35 -9.05 10.01
C THR A 107 -15.14 -9.49 8.77
N ASN A 108 -14.81 -10.64 8.19
CA ASN A 108 -15.48 -11.19 7.00
C ASN A 108 -15.49 -10.25 5.78
N VAL A 109 -14.52 -9.33 5.69
CA VAL A 109 -14.38 -8.39 4.58
C VAL A 109 -12.99 -8.47 3.98
N GLY A 110 -12.87 -8.14 2.69
CA GLY A 110 -11.57 -8.09 2.03
C GLY A 110 -10.65 -6.99 2.58
N TRP A 111 -9.35 -7.18 2.36
CA TRP A 111 -8.27 -6.29 2.81
C TRP A 111 -8.51 -4.80 2.56
N GLY A 112 -9.11 -4.42 1.42
CA GLY A 112 -9.41 -3.02 1.10
C GLY A 112 -10.27 -2.32 2.16
N ASN A 113 -11.38 -2.94 2.57
CA ASN A 113 -12.27 -2.37 3.58
C ASN A 113 -11.60 -2.39 4.96
N PHE A 114 -10.92 -3.48 5.28
CA PHE A 114 -10.22 -3.64 6.55
C PHE A 114 -9.13 -2.58 6.75
N MET A 115 -8.32 -2.31 5.72
CA MET A 115 -7.29 -1.27 5.75
C MET A 115 -7.88 0.13 5.95
N GLN A 116 -9.01 0.46 5.31
CA GLN A 116 -9.68 1.76 5.50
C GLN A 116 -10.13 1.97 6.94
N GLU A 117 -10.73 0.95 7.54
CA GLU A 117 -11.17 1.00 8.93
C GLU A 117 -9.96 1.11 9.87
N MET A 118 -8.93 0.30 9.68
CA MET A 118 -7.74 0.33 10.53
C MET A 118 -7.02 1.68 10.50
N ILE A 119 -6.91 2.31 9.32
CA ILE A 119 -6.38 3.67 9.20
C ILE A 119 -7.24 4.67 9.99
N SER A 120 -8.56 4.53 9.93
CA SER A 120 -9.50 5.38 10.66
C SER A 120 -9.40 5.19 12.17
N HIS A 121 -9.27 3.94 12.63
CA HIS A 121 -9.09 3.60 14.04
C HIS A 121 -7.76 4.12 14.60
N HIS A 122 -6.67 3.95 13.87
CA HIS A 122 -5.38 4.52 14.26
C HIS A 122 -5.41 6.05 14.29
N HIS A 123 -6.06 6.68 13.31
CA HIS A 123 -6.23 8.14 13.30
C HIS A 123 -7.03 8.63 14.51
N LEU A 124 -8.11 7.93 14.87
CA LEU A 124 -8.88 8.28 16.07
C LEU A 124 -8.04 8.14 17.35
N ALA A 125 -7.32 7.03 17.52
CA ALA A 125 -6.44 6.82 18.66
C ALA A 125 -5.38 7.94 18.77
N TYR A 126 -4.74 8.27 17.64
CA TYR A 126 -3.79 9.36 17.53
C TYR A 126 -4.40 10.71 17.94
N ARG A 127 -5.59 11.05 17.43
CA ARG A 127 -6.30 12.30 17.77
C ARG A 127 -6.77 12.36 19.22
N ALA A 128 -7.10 11.23 19.82
CA ALA A 128 -7.51 11.13 21.22
C ALA A 128 -6.30 11.05 22.20
N ASN A 129 -5.06 11.14 21.68
CA ASN A 129 -3.83 10.96 22.45
C ASN A 129 -3.84 9.65 23.26
N ARG A 130 -4.28 8.57 22.61
CA ARG A 130 -4.29 7.21 23.16
C ARG A 130 -3.44 6.30 22.28
N ILE A 131 -2.69 5.41 22.91
CA ILE A 131 -1.92 4.35 22.29
C ILE A 131 -2.88 3.42 21.58
N PHE A 132 -2.67 3.26 20.27
CA PHE A 132 -3.42 2.34 19.45
C PHE A 132 -3.11 0.89 19.86
N VAL A 133 -4.14 0.12 20.18
CA VAL A 133 -4.02 -1.33 20.38
C VAL A 133 -4.21 -1.97 19.01
N MET A 134 -3.11 -2.42 18.41
CA MET A 134 -3.14 -3.03 17.08
C MET A 134 -3.80 -4.40 17.13
N TYR A 135 -4.42 -4.77 16.01
CA TYR A 135 -5.21 -5.99 15.88
C TYR A 135 -4.97 -6.65 14.51
N ASN A 136 -5.20 -7.96 14.46
CA ASN A 136 -4.97 -8.80 13.28
C ASN A 136 -5.96 -8.50 12.16
N TYR A 137 -5.55 -8.72 10.91
CA TYR A 137 -6.51 -8.89 9.82
C TYR A 137 -7.33 -10.15 10.07
N THR A 138 -8.57 -9.96 10.51
CA THR A 138 -9.42 -11.04 11.03
C THR A 138 -10.54 -11.33 10.05
N TRP A 139 -10.52 -12.52 9.47
CA TRP A 139 -11.64 -13.02 8.68
C TRP A 139 -12.76 -13.48 9.60
N ASP A 140 -12.44 -14.32 10.57
CA ASP A 140 -13.42 -14.92 11.47
C ASP A 140 -12.98 -14.75 12.93
N LYS A 141 -13.69 -13.85 13.64
CA LYS A 141 -13.43 -13.59 15.06
C LYS A 141 -13.77 -14.77 15.97
N HIS A 142 -14.72 -15.62 15.57
CA HIS A 142 -15.24 -16.72 16.38
C HIS A 142 -14.67 -18.09 15.99
N ALA A 143 -13.73 -18.14 15.05
CA ALA A 143 -13.04 -19.37 14.70
C ALA A 143 -12.39 -20.00 15.94
N GLU A 144 -12.73 -21.26 16.22
CA GLU A 144 -12.20 -22.05 17.34
C GLU A 144 -10.71 -22.41 17.16
N GLY A 145 -10.19 -22.30 15.93
CA GLY A 145 -8.78 -22.56 15.60
C GLY A 145 -8.18 -21.49 14.67
N ASP A 146 -7.09 -21.87 13.98
CA ASP A 146 -6.30 -20.97 13.13
C ASP A 146 -6.92 -20.66 11.78
N TYR A 147 -7.97 -21.41 11.40
CA TYR A 147 -8.49 -21.44 10.04
C TYR A 147 -9.98 -21.12 9.98
N SER A 148 -10.39 -20.56 8.85
CA SER A 148 -11.78 -20.31 8.46
C SER A 148 -12.02 -20.76 7.01
N GLN A 149 -13.17 -20.42 6.44
CA GLN A 149 -13.56 -20.80 5.08
C GLN A 149 -13.95 -19.57 4.26
N PHE A 150 -13.57 -19.59 2.98
CA PHE A 150 -14.03 -18.65 1.96
C PHE A 150 -14.44 -19.41 0.70
N GLY A 151 -15.75 -19.56 0.52
CA GLY A 151 -16.31 -20.49 -0.46
C GLY A 151 -15.82 -21.90 -0.14
N GLU A 152 -15.20 -22.56 -1.12
CA GLU A 152 -14.63 -23.90 -0.97
C GLU A 152 -13.19 -23.91 -0.43
N ASN A 153 -12.58 -22.75 -0.22
CA ASN A 153 -11.18 -22.65 0.17
C ASN A 153 -11.03 -22.49 1.69
N LYS A 154 -10.14 -23.31 2.28
CA LYS A 154 -9.65 -23.11 3.65
C LYS A 154 -8.69 -21.92 3.65
N ILE A 155 -8.88 -20.98 4.58
CA ILE A 155 -8.08 -19.76 4.70
C ILE A 155 -7.65 -19.55 6.17
N PRO A 156 -6.62 -18.74 6.46
CA PRO A 156 -6.35 -18.29 7.82
C PRO A 156 -7.53 -17.53 8.39
N ALA A 157 -7.92 -17.81 9.63
CA ALA A 157 -8.96 -17.04 10.32
C ALA A 157 -8.46 -15.64 10.68
N ARG A 158 -7.16 -15.52 10.96
CA ARG A 158 -6.50 -14.31 11.45
C ARG A 158 -5.10 -14.24 10.86
N ILE A 159 -4.67 -13.05 10.43
CA ILE A 159 -3.31 -12.77 9.98
C ILE A 159 -2.76 -11.63 10.85
N PRO A 160 -1.66 -11.83 11.59
CA PRO A 160 -0.98 -10.77 12.33
C PRO A 160 -0.71 -9.56 11.44
N ILE A 161 -1.00 -8.36 11.93
CA ILE A 161 -0.95 -7.16 11.09
C ILE A 161 0.47 -6.88 10.59
N SER A 162 1.48 -7.25 11.38
CA SER A 162 2.90 -7.14 11.00
C SER A 162 3.29 -8.01 9.81
N ALA A 163 2.50 -9.06 9.48
CA ALA A 163 2.71 -9.86 8.28
C ALA A 163 2.26 -9.15 7.00
N ILE A 164 1.48 -8.06 7.10
CA ILE A 164 0.95 -7.31 5.95
C ILE A 164 1.53 -5.88 5.91
N VAL A 165 1.55 -5.20 7.05
CA VAL A 165 1.87 -3.76 7.16
C VAL A 165 3.02 -3.55 8.13
N ALA A 166 3.78 -2.48 7.91
CA ALA A 166 4.81 -1.95 8.78
C ALA A 166 4.56 -0.46 9.07
N GLY A 167 5.37 0.13 9.96
CA GLY A 167 5.20 1.53 10.38
C GLY A 167 4.27 1.67 11.61
N PRO A 168 3.84 2.89 11.96
CA PRO A 168 3.13 3.17 13.22
C PRO A 168 1.91 2.29 13.48
N LEU A 169 1.17 1.94 12.42
CA LEU A 169 0.00 1.06 12.47
C LEU A 169 0.29 -0.36 13.00
N ALA A 170 1.50 -0.87 12.75
CA ALA A 170 1.95 -2.20 13.15
C ALA A 170 3.05 -2.13 14.23
N GLY A 171 2.98 -1.13 15.11
CA GLY A 171 3.91 -0.99 16.24
C GLY A 171 5.27 -0.39 15.87
N GLY A 172 5.42 0.15 14.66
CA GLY A 172 6.60 0.89 14.22
C GLY A 172 6.72 2.28 14.86
N ARG A 173 7.86 2.93 14.65
CA ARG A 173 8.14 4.25 15.23
C ARG A 173 7.36 5.35 14.52
N TYR A 174 6.88 6.31 15.31
CA TYR A 174 6.39 7.59 14.80
C TYR A 174 7.53 8.45 14.25
N PRO A 175 7.24 9.42 13.35
CA PRO A 175 8.21 10.42 12.93
C PRO A 175 8.82 11.15 14.13
N ALA A 176 10.14 11.41 14.10
CA ALA A 176 10.84 12.04 15.22
C ALA A 176 10.27 13.42 15.61
N SER A 177 9.72 14.15 14.64
CA SER A 177 9.09 15.47 14.85
C SER A 177 7.75 15.41 15.56
N ASP A 178 7.12 14.24 15.66
CA ASP A 178 5.82 14.03 16.31
C ASP A 178 5.81 12.69 17.04
N TRP A 179 6.76 12.52 17.95
CA TRP A 179 6.89 11.28 18.70
C TRP A 179 5.62 10.97 19.50
N ARG A 180 5.20 9.70 19.45
CA ARG A 180 4.16 9.08 20.27
C ARG A 180 4.63 7.67 20.65
N PRO A 181 4.10 7.10 21.76
CA PRO A 181 4.23 5.68 22.02
C PRO A 181 3.78 4.83 20.81
N PRO A 182 4.55 3.80 20.42
CA PRO A 182 4.14 2.87 19.36
C PRO A 182 2.90 2.08 19.75
N ALA A 183 2.20 1.54 18.74
CA ALA A 183 1.08 0.64 18.97
C ALA A 183 1.49 -0.63 19.72
N VAL A 184 0.61 -1.12 20.60
CA VAL A 184 0.82 -2.31 21.44
C VAL A 184 -0.11 -3.44 21.03
N THR A 185 0.23 -4.67 21.39
CA THR A 185 -0.62 -5.83 21.07
C THR A 185 -1.86 -5.89 21.95
N THR A 186 -2.85 -6.67 21.51
CA THR A 186 -4.06 -6.97 22.28
C THR A 186 -3.74 -7.66 23.59
N GLU A 187 -2.80 -8.61 23.62
CA GLU A 187 -2.40 -9.36 24.82
C GLU A 187 -1.76 -8.42 25.85
N PHE A 188 -0.94 -7.47 25.39
CA PHE A 188 -0.35 -6.48 26.28
C PHE A 188 -1.42 -5.56 26.86
N PHE A 189 -2.36 -5.09 26.03
CA PHE A 189 -3.50 -4.31 26.51
C PHE A 189 -4.29 -5.08 27.57
N GLU A 190 -4.68 -6.34 27.31
CA GLU A 190 -5.44 -7.16 28.27
C GLU A 190 -4.71 -7.36 29.60
N LEU A 191 -3.38 -7.44 29.56
CA LEU A 191 -2.53 -7.52 30.75
C LEU A 191 -2.57 -6.24 31.60
N VAL A 192 -2.47 -5.05 30.98
CA VAL A 192 -2.41 -3.76 31.71
C VAL A 192 -3.79 -3.11 31.92
N CYS A 193 -4.79 -3.54 31.18
CA CYS A 193 -6.16 -3.04 31.16
C CYS A 193 -7.19 -4.17 31.34
N PRO A 194 -7.22 -4.87 32.50
CA PRO A 194 -8.13 -6.00 32.71
C PRO A 194 -9.61 -5.59 32.79
N ASN A 195 -9.91 -4.31 33.07
CA ASN A 195 -11.27 -3.77 33.17
C ASN A 195 -11.36 -2.42 32.45
N PRO A 196 -11.34 -2.39 31.10
CA PRO A 196 -11.40 -1.14 30.36
C PRO A 196 -12.80 -0.49 30.46
N THR A 197 -12.85 0.83 30.37
CA THR A 197 -14.12 1.53 30.13
C THR A 197 -14.60 1.20 28.71
N VAL A 198 -15.84 0.70 28.60
CA VAL A 198 -16.44 0.29 27.34
C VAL A 198 -17.24 1.44 26.72
N VAL A 199 -16.96 1.73 25.44
CA VAL A 199 -17.66 2.74 24.66
C VAL A 199 -18.47 2.06 23.55
N HIS A 200 -19.77 2.34 23.51
CA HIS A 200 -20.65 1.89 22.41
C HIS A 200 -20.66 2.95 21.29
N VAL A 201 -20.42 2.51 20.05
CA VAL A 201 -20.39 3.40 18.87
C VAL A 201 -21.74 4.08 18.65
N GLY A 202 -22.83 3.30 18.60
CA GLY A 202 -24.21 3.83 18.49
C GLY A 202 -24.63 4.84 19.57
N ASP A 203 -24.13 4.73 20.80
CA ASP A 203 -24.44 5.68 21.88
C ASP A 203 -23.73 7.00 21.66
N THR A 204 -22.43 6.93 21.34
CA THR A 204 -21.66 8.10 20.91
C THR A 204 -22.34 8.77 19.72
N HIS A 205 -22.93 7.97 18.82
CA HIS A 205 -23.69 8.52 17.73
C HIS A 205 -24.93 9.31 18.16
N ARG A 206 -25.76 8.69 18.99
CA ARG A 206 -26.98 9.33 19.47
C ARG A 206 -26.71 10.57 20.33
N GLU A 207 -25.70 10.53 21.19
CA GLU A 207 -25.33 11.64 22.10
C GLU A 207 -24.78 12.85 21.36
N ALA A 208 -23.99 12.64 20.31
CA ALA A 208 -23.50 13.72 19.45
C ALA A 208 -24.60 14.34 18.58
N GLY A 209 -25.81 13.77 18.59
CA GLY A 209 -26.93 14.23 17.78
C GLY A 209 -26.67 14.07 16.29
N TYR A 210 -25.94 13.02 15.86
CA TYR A 210 -25.70 12.82 14.43
C TYR A 210 -27.03 12.72 13.69
N VAL A 211 -27.20 13.61 12.74
CA VAL A 211 -28.24 13.54 11.72
C VAL A 211 -27.55 13.16 10.43
N GLU A 212 -28.04 12.14 9.75
CA GLU A 212 -27.53 11.80 8.44
C GLU A 212 -27.90 12.90 7.42
N PRO A 213 -26.96 13.33 6.54
CA PRO A 213 -25.59 12.85 6.41
C PRO A 213 -24.58 13.65 7.27
N SER A 214 -23.84 12.96 8.14
CA SER A 214 -22.73 13.56 8.91
C SER A 214 -21.37 13.29 8.24
N THR A 215 -20.45 14.26 8.26
CA THR A 215 -19.10 14.10 7.70
C THR A 215 -18.22 13.22 8.57
N ALA A 216 -17.20 12.60 7.98
CA ALA A 216 -16.23 11.79 8.69
C ALA A 216 -15.45 12.60 9.74
N THR A 217 -15.16 13.89 9.48
CA THR A 217 -14.53 14.76 10.48
C THR A 217 -15.42 14.99 11.68
N ALA A 218 -16.71 15.28 11.48
CA ALA A 218 -17.67 15.41 12.57
C ALA A 218 -17.75 14.11 13.40
N ILE A 219 -17.66 12.95 12.73
CA ILE A 219 -17.61 11.66 13.41
C ILE A 219 -16.36 11.54 14.29
N PHE A 220 -15.18 11.80 13.74
CA PHE A 220 -13.95 11.79 14.53
C PHE A 220 -14.00 12.77 15.71
N ASP A 221 -14.52 13.98 15.50
CA ASP A 221 -14.55 15.03 16.53
C ASP A 221 -15.42 14.62 17.73
N ALA A 222 -16.59 14.03 17.50
CA ALA A 222 -17.43 13.61 18.63
C ALA A 222 -16.84 12.39 19.35
N PHE A 223 -16.19 11.45 18.65
CA PHE A 223 -15.46 10.37 19.31
C PHE A 223 -14.26 10.90 20.10
N VAL A 224 -13.49 11.85 19.57
CA VAL A 224 -12.38 12.49 20.30
C VAL A 224 -12.89 13.18 21.56
N ALA A 225 -14.00 13.93 21.47
CA ALA A 225 -14.62 14.59 22.63
C ALA A 225 -15.05 13.56 23.69
N ARG A 226 -15.73 12.49 23.27
CA ARG A 226 -16.16 11.40 24.14
C ARG A 226 -14.98 10.70 24.82
N LEU A 227 -13.94 10.36 24.07
CA LEU A 227 -12.75 9.67 24.58
C LEU A 227 -11.91 10.54 25.52
N ASN A 228 -11.89 11.85 25.30
CA ASN A 228 -11.20 12.81 26.16
C ASN A 228 -11.96 13.11 27.46
N ALA A 229 -13.28 12.92 27.48
CA ALA A 229 -14.09 13.02 28.68
C ALA A 229 -13.98 11.79 29.61
N ILE A 230 -13.30 10.72 29.16
CA ILE A 230 -13.04 9.52 29.96
C ILE A 230 -11.68 9.66 30.64
N ASP A 231 -11.71 9.72 31.97
CA ASP A 231 -10.50 9.76 32.82
C ASP A 231 -9.70 8.45 32.74
N ASP A 232 -10.38 7.32 32.55
CA ASP A 232 -9.75 6.01 32.46
C ASP A 232 -8.70 5.94 31.34
N ASN A 233 -7.54 5.42 31.71
CA ASN A 233 -6.45 5.13 30.79
C ASN A 233 -6.84 4.07 29.76
N CYS A 234 -7.66 3.10 30.16
CA CYS A 234 -8.02 1.95 29.35
C CYS A 234 -9.42 2.11 28.77
N VAL A 235 -9.51 2.24 27.44
CA VAL A 235 -10.81 2.33 26.74
C VAL A 235 -10.90 1.29 25.63
N GLU A 236 -12.06 0.67 25.51
CA GLU A 236 -12.39 -0.30 24.47
C GLU A 236 -13.70 0.09 23.77
N LEU A 237 -13.70 0.12 22.43
CA LEU A 237 -14.93 0.19 21.66
C LEU A 237 -15.57 -1.21 21.62
N GLN A 238 -16.83 -1.28 22.05
CA GLN A 238 -17.55 -2.53 22.27
C GLN A 238 -17.72 -3.33 20.98
N GLU A 239 -17.47 -4.64 21.06
CA GLU A 239 -17.79 -5.59 20.00
C GLU A 239 -19.24 -5.45 19.53
N ASP A 240 -19.47 -5.58 18.22
CA ASP A 240 -20.80 -5.51 17.60
C ASP A 240 -21.58 -4.20 17.84
N SER A 241 -20.91 -3.12 18.24
CA SER A 241 -21.54 -1.80 18.43
C SER A 241 -21.68 -0.95 17.16
N GLY A 242 -21.21 -1.46 16.02
CA GLY A 242 -21.16 -0.77 14.72
C GLY A 242 -19.74 -0.32 14.34
N GLN A 243 -19.60 0.25 13.14
CA GLN A 243 -18.34 0.76 12.60
C GLN A 243 -18.14 2.23 13.01
N LEU A 244 -16.89 2.65 13.24
CA LEU A 244 -16.59 4.07 13.45
C LEU A 244 -17.00 4.90 12.23
N LEU A 245 -16.52 4.50 11.05
CA LEU A 245 -16.96 5.02 9.76
C LEU A 245 -17.53 3.85 8.97
N ASP A 246 -18.80 3.95 8.59
CA ASP A 246 -19.46 2.88 7.84
C ASP A 246 -19.23 2.98 6.32
N PHE A 247 -19.72 1.98 5.60
CA PHE A 247 -19.61 1.96 4.14
C PHE A 247 -20.37 3.11 3.44
N TRP A 248 -21.36 3.72 4.09
CA TRP A 248 -22.04 4.91 3.57
C TRP A 248 -21.18 6.16 3.68
N VAL A 249 -20.35 6.26 4.73
CA VAL A 249 -19.34 7.31 4.85
C VAL A 249 -18.29 7.12 3.74
N PHE A 250 -17.68 5.93 3.64
CA PHE A 250 -16.66 5.67 2.62
C PHE A 250 -17.20 5.72 1.18
N GLY A 251 -18.49 5.45 0.98
CA GLY A 251 -19.16 5.54 -0.32
C GLY A 251 -19.65 6.94 -0.70
N SER A 252 -19.32 7.97 0.09
CA SER A 252 -19.72 9.35 -0.16
C SER A 252 -18.51 10.29 -0.16
N SER A 253 -18.26 10.89 -1.32
CA SER A 253 -17.19 11.88 -1.51
C SER A 253 -17.39 13.09 -0.59
N ALA A 254 -18.62 13.60 -0.50
CA ALA A 254 -18.97 14.74 0.33
C ALA A 254 -18.75 14.48 1.83
N ARG A 255 -19.09 13.28 2.32
CA ARG A 255 -18.88 12.92 3.73
C ARG A 255 -17.41 12.70 4.06
N MET A 256 -16.59 12.26 3.11
CA MET A 256 -15.15 12.03 3.33
C MET A 256 -14.28 13.26 3.07
N ALA A 257 -14.75 14.24 2.30
CA ALA A 257 -13.94 15.36 1.79
C ALA A 257 -13.14 16.10 2.88
N ASP A 258 -13.74 16.37 4.03
CA ASP A 258 -13.06 17.09 5.12
C ASP A 258 -12.08 16.21 5.93
N ALA A 259 -12.27 14.89 5.91
CA ALA A 259 -11.43 13.93 6.61
C ALA A 259 -10.17 13.53 5.81
N VAL A 260 -10.22 13.56 4.48
CA VAL A 260 -9.07 13.16 3.64
C VAL A 260 -7.78 13.92 4.01
N PRO A 261 -7.74 15.26 4.13
CA PRO A 261 -6.50 15.97 4.45
C PRO A 261 -5.91 15.60 5.81
N GLN A 262 -6.75 15.34 6.82
CA GLN A 262 -6.27 14.94 8.14
C GLN A 262 -5.80 13.48 8.18
N LEU A 263 -6.45 12.58 7.43
CA LEU A 263 -6.04 11.18 7.31
C LEU A 263 -4.70 11.06 6.59
N LEU A 264 -4.48 11.81 5.50
CA LEU A 264 -3.21 11.85 4.78
C LEU A 264 -2.02 12.30 5.65
N ARG A 265 -2.27 13.26 6.55
CA ARG A 265 -1.27 13.74 7.51
C ARG A 265 -1.13 12.84 8.75
N SER A 266 -2.02 11.89 8.95
CA SER A 266 -1.95 10.99 10.10
C SER A 266 -0.67 10.15 10.03
N PRO A 267 -0.01 9.88 11.16
CA PRO A 267 1.21 9.06 11.16
C PRO A 267 1.02 7.65 10.61
N GLY A 268 -0.20 7.09 10.68
CA GLY A 268 -0.52 5.79 10.10
C GLY A 268 -0.38 5.77 8.58
N VAL A 269 -0.75 6.85 7.90
CA VAL A 269 -0.64 6.99 6.44
C VAL A 269 0.73 7.55 6.03
N ALA A 270 1.18 8.64 6.67
CA ALA A 270 2.46 9.27 6.34
C ALA A 270 3.67 8.34 6.62
N GLY A 271 3.57 7.55 7.69
CA GLY A 271 4.53 6.52 8.09
C GLY A 271 4.23 5.13 7.54
N TRP A 272 3.31 4.99 6.57
CA TRP A 272 2.95 3.70 6.00
C TRP A 272 4.17 2.98 5.44
N GLY A 273 4.24 1.68 5.72
CA GLY A 273 5.15 0.73 5.10
C GLY A 273 4.46 -0.63 4.92
N TRP A 274 4.94 -1.42 3.98
CA TRP A 274 4.54 -2.81 3.80
C TRP A 274 5.50 -3.73 4.58
N SER A 275 4.97 -4.86 5.06
CA SER A 275 5.76 -5.84 5.82
C SER A 275 6.89 -6.45 4.98
N SER A 276 7.85 -7.09 5.65
CA SER A 276 8.92 -7.81 4.94
C SER A 276 8.38 -8.95 4.07
N LEU A 277 7.27 -9.60 4.46
CA LEU A 277 6.60 -10.64 3.68
C LEU A 277 5.97 -10.08 2.40
N VAL A 278 5.32 -8.92 2.49
CA VAL A 278 4.76 -8.27 1.30
C VAL A 278 5.88 -7.80 0.36
N THR A 279 6.96 -7.23 0.91
CA THR A 279 8.10 -6.81 0.08
C THR A 279 8.86 -7.98 -0.53
N SER A 280 8.89 -9.16 0.10
CA SER A 280 9.58 -10.33 -0.47
C SER A 280 8.90 -10.78 -1.74
N ILE A 281 7.56 -10.74 -1.81
CA ILE A 281 6.79 -11.05 -3.04
C ILE A 281 7.23 -10.15 -4.18
N VAL A 282 7.24 -8.83 -3.96
CA VAL A 282 7.59 -7.86 -5.01
C VAL A 282 9.04 -8.00 -5.44
N THR A 283 9.94 -8.24 -4.50
CA THR A 283 11.38 -8.34 -4.78
C THR A 283 11.72 -9.62 -5.53
N GLN A 284 11.16 -10.76 -5.11
CA GLN A 284 11.30 -12.05 -5.81
C GLN A 284 10.80 -11.97 -7.26
N ASN A 285 9.75 -11.18 -7.49
CA ASN A 285 9.13 -10.99 -8.80
C ASN A 285 9.62 -9.75 -9.55
N GLY A 286 10.70 -9.11 -9.09
CA GLY A 286 11.21 -7.85 -9.68
C GLY A 286 11.46 -7.95 -11.17
N ALA A 287 12.08 -9.04 -11.65
CA ALA A 287 12.35 -9.25 -13.07
C ALA A 287 11.07 -9.37 -13.94
N LEU A 288 9.99 -9.89 -13.37
CA LEU A 288 8.69 -10.03 -14.03
C LEU A 288 7.96 -8.68 -14.09
N VAL A 289 8.01 -7.91 -12.99
CA VAL A 289 7.25 -6.67 -12.83
C VAL A 289 8.01 -5.47 -13.38
N TYR A 290 9.21 -5.20 -12.88
CA TYR A 290 10.01 -4.04 -13.25
C TYR A 290 11.51 -4.22 -12.90
N PRO A 291 12.45 -4.10 -13.87
CA PRO A 291 13.87 -4.42 -13.66
C PRO A 291 14.60 -3.63 -12.57
N ALA A 292 14.14 -2.41 -12.24
CA ALA A 292 14.76 -1.58 -11.19
C ALA A 292 14.24 -1.88 -9.77
N ILE A 293 13.36 -2.88 -9.60
CA ILE A 293 13.03 -3.38 -8.28
C ILE A 293 14.27 -4.09 -7.73
N ASP A 294 15.00 -3.40 -6.87
CA ASP A 294 16.18 -3.90 -6.17
C ASP A 294 15.81 -4.37 -4.75
N LEU A 295 16.57 -5.33 -4.23
CA LEU A 295 16.53 -5.83 -2.85
C LEU A 295 16.72 -4.70 -1.81
N HIS A 296 17.32 -3.58 -2.23
CA HIS A 296 17.63 -2.43 -1.39
C HIS A 296 16.65 -1.25 -1.52
N ASP A 297 15.47 -1.43 -2.13
CA ASP A 297 14.43 -0.39 -2.14
C ASP A 297 13.77 -0.23 -0.75
N ALA A 298 14.57 0.18 0.23
CA ALA A 298 14.20 0.40 1.62
C ALA A 298 13.08 1.43 1.77
N SER A 299 12.91 2.31 0.77
CA SER A 299 11.86 3.32 0.79
C SER A 299 10.49 2.73 0.49
N GLN A 300 10.41 1.66 -0.31
CA GLN A 300 9.19 1.11 -0.90
C GLN A 300 8.35 2.15 -1.69
N ARG A 301 8.94 3.31 -2.00
CA ARG A 301 8.26 4.51 -2.54
C ARG A 301 8.82 4.92 -3.89
N THR A 302 9.88 4.26 -4.37
CA THR A 302 10.49 4.58 -5.66
C THR A 302 9.51 4.29 -6.79
N GLU A 303 9.15 5.33 -7.53
CA GLU A 303 8.26 5.22 -8.69
C GLU A 303 8.88 4.36 -9.81
N LEU A 304 8.05 3.50 -10.39
CA LEU A 304 8.38 2.57 -11.47
C LEU A 304 8.06 3.21 -12.82
N LYS A 305 8.99 4.01 -13.33
CA LYS A 305 8.85 4.76 -14.59
C LYS A 305 8.54 3.85 -15.79
N GLY A 306 7.52 4.16 -16.55
CA GLY A 306 7.03 3.38 -17.69
C GLY A 306 6.07 2.24 -17.33
N LEU A 307 5.79 2.02 -16.04
CA LEU A 307 4.80 1.05 -15.59
C LEU A 307 3.39 1.65 -15.58
N LEU A 308 2.49 1.02 -16.34
CA LEU A 308 1.05 1.16 -16.21
C LEU A 308 0.52 0.01 -15.33
N ALA A 309 -0.12 0.34 -14.21
CA ALA A 309 -0.79 -0.65 -13.36
C ALA A 309 -2.32 -0.57 -13.53
N LEU A 310 -2.98 -1.71 -13.74
CA LEU A 310 -4.42 -1.82 -13.97
C LEU A 310 -5.06 -2.66 -12.88
N HIS A 311 -6.01 -2.08 -12.14
CA HIS A 311 -6.87 -2.85 -11.22
C HIS A 311 -8.20 -3.21 -11.87
N LEU A 312 -8.36 -4.51 -12.12
CA LEU A 312 -9.54 -5.10 -12.75
C LEU A 312 -10.19 -6.09 -11.79
N ARG A 313 -11.18 -5.60 -11.04
CA ARG A 313 -11.96 -6.43 -10.11
C ARG A 313 -13.02 -7.23 -10.89
N ARG A 314 -12.95 -8.55 -10.80
CA ARG A 314 -13.85 -9.52 -11.47
C ARG A 314 -14.60 -10.37 -10.43
N GLY A 315 -15.19 -11.49 -10.84
CA GLY A 315 -15.88 -12.42 -9.94
C GLY A 315 -17.18 -11.83 -9.38
N ASP A 316 -17.34 -11.91 -8.06
CA ASP A 316 -18.48 -11.37 -7.26
C ASP A 316 -18.77 -9.88 -7.51
N PHE A 317 -17.81 -9.15 -8.08
CA PHE A 317 -17.92 -7.72 -8.25
C PHE A 317 -18.96 -7.26 -9.28
N LYS A 318 -19.41 -8.14 -10.19
CA LYS A 318 -20.48 -7.80 -11.14
C LYS A 318 -21.76 -7.43 -10.41
N ASP A 319 -22.21 -8.29 -9.49
CA ASP A 319 -23.42 -8.07 -8.69
C ASP A 319 -23.26 -6.84 -7.77
N HIS A 320 -22.03 -6.61 -7.30
CA HIS A 320 -21.70 -5.40 -6.57
C HIS A 320 -21.90 -4.13 -7.41
N CYS A 321 -21.48 -4.12 -8.68
CA CYS A 321 -21.72 -2.98 -9.59
C CYS A 321 -23.21 -2.70 -9.82
N GLU A 322 -24.05 -3.74 -9.89
CA GLU A 322 -25.51 -3.56 -9.94
C GLU A 322 -26.05 -2.94 -8.65
N HIS A 323 -25.53 -3.36 -7.50
CA HIS A 323 -25.89 -2.78 -6.20
C HIS A 323 -25.47 -1.31 -6.09
N LEU A 324 -24.28 -0.96 -6.58
CA LEU A 324 -23.80 0.42 -6.64
C LEU A 324 -24.75 1.30 -7.48
N ALA A 325 -25.24 0.78 -8.61
CA ALA A 325 -26.23 1.48 -9.43
C ALA A 325 -27.58 1.67 -8.70
N LYS A 326 -28.07 0.65 -7.96
CA LYS A 326 -29.36 0.72 -7.22
C LYS A 326 -29.39 1.83 -6.18
N TRP A 327 -28.25 2.10 -5.55
CA TRP A 327 -28.13 3.10 -4.48
C TRP A 327 -27.42 4.37 -4.92
N ARG A 328 -26.98 4.43 -6.19
CA ARG A 328 -26.20 5.53 -6.77
C ARG A 328 -24.99 5.90 -5.93
N PHE A 329 -24.18 4.90 -5.60
CA PHE A 329 -22.94 5.12 -4.85
C PHE A 329 -21.96 6.00 -5.62
N GLU A 330 -21.38 6.97 -4.92
CA GLU A 330 -20.28 7.77 -5.46
C GLU A 330 -18.98 6.96 -5.47
N TYR A 331 -17.92 7.55 -6.03
CA TYR A 331 -16.59 6.97 -5.94
C TYR A 331 -16.17 6.79 -4.48
N ASN A 332 -15.47 5.69 -4.22
CA ASN A 332 -15.10 5.31 -2.87
C ASN A 332 -14.05 6.28 -2.32
N ALA A 333 -14.40 7.01 -1.26
CA ALA A 333 -13.53 7.82 -0.41
C ALA A 333 -12.38 8.52 -1.15
N PHE A 334 -11.19 7.93 -1.11
CA PHE A 334 -9.96 8.52 -1.63
C PHE A 334 -9.90 8.55 -3.17
N ASN A 335 -10.80 7.87 -3.87
CA ASN A 335 -10.94 7.95 -5.32
C ASN A 335 -11.69 9.21 -5.79
N ALA A 336 -12.36 9.93 -4.89
CA ALA A 336 -13.16 11.10 -5.23
C ALA A 336 -12.37 12.42 -5.06
N GLN A 337 -11.08 12.45 -5.41
CA GLN A 337 -10.30 13.69 -5.33
C GLN A 337 -10.70 14.65 -6.45
N PRO A 338 -10.92 15.95 -6.15
CA PRO A 338 -11.28 16.95 -7.17
C PRO A 338 -10.24 17.14 -8.29
N ASP A 339 -8.97 16.82 -8.04
CA ASP A 339 -7.86 16.97 -8.98
C ASP A 339 -7.58 15.71 -9.80
N PHE A 340 -8.29 14.60 -9.54
CA PHE A 340 -8.20 13.42 -10.39
C PHE A 340 -8.87 13.67 -11.76
N PRO A 341 -8.31 13.18 -12.88
CA PRO A 341 -8.86 13.48 -14.20
C PRO A 341 -10.24 12.86 -14.45
N ASP A 342 -10.46 11.65 -13.94
CA ASP A 342 -11.67 10.88 -14.19
C ASP A 342 -12.63 11.10 -13.01
N GLN A 343 -13.65 11.93 -13.23
CA GLN A 343 -14.66 12.30 -12.23
C GLN A 343 -15.97 11.52 -12.43
N LEU A 344 -16.75 11.35 -11.37
CA LEU A 344 -18.06 10.70 -11.43
C LEU A 344 -19.02 11.53 -12.30
N GLN A 345 -19.46 10.96 -13.42
CA GLN A 345 -20.39 11.59 -14.37
C GLN A 345 -21.57 10.66 -14.69
N ALA A 346 -22.13 10.01 -13.66
CA ALA A 346 -23.24 9.09 -13.83
C ALA A 346 -24.50 9.82 -14.34
N PRO A 347 -25.23 9.25 -15.32
CA PRO A 347 -26.48 9.82 -15.83
C PRO A 347 -27.52 9.97 -14.71
N PRO A 348 -28.52 10.87 -14.85
CA PRO A 348 -29.60 10.99 -13.88
C PRO A 348 -30.47 9.72 -13.85
N GLY A 349 -31.15 9.48 -12.72
CA GLY A 349 -32.11 8.38 -12.54
C GLY A 349 -31.59 7.16 -11.76
N GLY A 350 -32.46 6.54 -10.97
CA GLY A 350 -32.08 5.52 -9.98
C GLY A 350 -31.88 6.07 -8.57
N GLY A 351 -31.34 5.26 -7.67
CA GLY A 351 -31.25 5.54 -6.24
C GLY A 351 -32.44 4.93 -5.48
N GLY A 352 -32.37 4.94 -4.15
CA GLY A 352 -33.45 4.41 -3.30
C GLY A 352 -33.76 2.93 -3.50
N GLY A 353 -32.78 2.14 -3.96
CA GLY A 353 -32.93 0.70 -4.21
C GLY A 353 -33.30 0.33 -5.66
N SER A 354 -33.27 1.28 -6.60
CA SER A 354 -33.62 1.05 -8.01
C SER A 354 -32.67 1.78 -8.98
N TYR A 355 -32.65 1.39 -10.26
CA TYR A 355 -31.92 2.07 -11.33
C TYR A 355 -32.73 2.08 -12.63
N THR A 356 -32.34 2.95 -13.57
CA THR A 356 -32.74 2.87 -14.98
C THR A 356 -31.74 2.02 -15.76
N ASP A 357 -32.12 1.52 -16.94
CA ASP A 357 -31.19 0.76 -17.81
C ASP A 357 -29.97 1.60 -18.22
N GLU A 358 -30.16 2.90 -18.43
CA GLU A 358 -29.07 3.85 -18.75
C GLU A 358 -28.08 3.97 -17.58
N THR A 359 -28.59 4.14 -16.35
CA THR A 359 -27.73 4.20 -15.15
C THR A 359 -27.03 2.87 -14.92
N LEU A 360 -27.72 1.74 -15.04
CA LEU A 360 -27.09 0.43 -14.90
C LEU A 360 -25.98 0.24 -15.94
N GLY A 361 -26.26 0.50 -17.21
CA GLY A 361 -25.30 0.40 -18.30
C GLY A 361 -24.06 1.24 -18.03
N TRP A 362 -24.24 2.50 -17.60
CA TRP A 362 -23.13 3.37 -17.23
C TRP A 362 -22.31 2.82 -16.05
N TYR A 363 -22.95 2.33 -14.98
CA TYR A 363 -22.21 1.74 -13.87
C TYR A 363 -21.43 0.50 -14.30
N ILE A 364 -22.05 -0.43 -15.06
CA ILE A 364 -21.37 -1.64 -15.55
C ILE A 364 -20.17 -1.27 -16.43
N ASP A 365 -20.32 -0.26 -17.27
CA ASP A 365 -19.29 0.20 -18.19
C ASP A 365 -18.02 0.73 -17.49
N HIS A 366 -18.13 1.29 -16.29
CA HIS A 366 -17.00 1.86 -15.53
C HIS A 366 -16.59 0.97 -14.35
N CYS A 367 -17.53 0.22 -13.78
CA CYS A 367 -17.29 -0.65 -12.63
C CYS A 367 -16.87 -2.07 -13.04
N PHE A 368 -17.36 -2.58 -14.16
CA PHE A 368 -17.07 -3.95 -14.64
C PHE A 368 -16.86 -3.97 -16.17
N PRO A 369 -15.91 -3.19 -16.72
CA PRO A 369 -15.74 -3.06 -18.17
C PRO A 369 -15.40 -4.40 -18.84
N ASP A 370 -15.87 -4.59 -20.07
CA ASP A 370 -15.46 -5.72 -20.90
C ASP A 370 -14.07 -5.52 -21.52
N ILE A 371 -13.51 -6.57 -22.14
CA ILE A 371 -12.16 -6.53 -22.71
C ILE A 371 -12.02 -5.43 -23.79
N PRO A 372 -12.95 -5.30 -24.77
CA PRO A 372 -12.86 -4.24 -25.76
C PRO A 372 -12.80 -2.83 -25.15
N ARG A 373 -13.59 -2.57 -24.11
CA ARG A 373 -13.58 -1.29 -23.41
C ARG A 373 -12.28 -1.06 -22.63
N ILE A 374 -11.78 -2.08 -21.93
CA ILE A 374 -10.48 -2.02 -21.24
C ILE A 374 -9.38 -1.66 -22.24
N VAL A 375 -9.30 -2.36 -23.38
CA VAL A 375 -8.29 -2.14 -24.42
C VAL A 375 -8.38 -0.72 -24.99
N LYS A 376 -9.59 -0.26 -25.34
CA LYS A 376 -9.84 1.10 -25.81
C LYS A 376 -9.34 2.14 -24.80
N ARG A 377 -9.65 1.93 -23.52
CA ARG A 377 -9.28 2.87 -22.46
C ARG A 377 -7.77 2.89 -22.21
N VAL A 378 -7.11 1.72 -22.27
CA VAL A 378 -5.63 1.63 -22.22
C VAL A 378 -4.99 2.40 -23.36
N GLN A 379 -5.50 2.29 -24.60
CA GLN A 379 -4.99 3.07 -25.73
C GLN A 379 -5.10 4.58 -25.49
N ASN A 380 -6.20 5.05 -24.89
CA ASN A 380 -6.37 6.46 -24.52
C ASN A 380 -5.30 6.88 -23.50
N PHE A 381 -5.09 6.07 -22.45
CA PHE A 381 -4.06 6.37 -21.45
C PHE A 381 -2.65 6.41 -22.03
N LEU A 382 -2.32 5.50 -22.96
CA LEU A 382 -1.04 5.53 -23.67
C LEU A 382 -0.86 6.82 -24.48
N ALA A 383 -1.90 7.27 -25.18
CA ALA A 383 -1.88 8.50 -25.96
C ALA A 383 -1.73 9.75 -25.07
N GLU A 384 -2.48 9.80 -23.96
CA GLU A 384 -2.43 10.89 -22.99
C GLU A 384 -1.07 10.96 -22.29
N ALA A 385 -0.54 9.82 -21.82
CA ALA A 385 0.79 9.73 -21.22
C ALA A 385 1.87 10.21 -22.20
N LYS A 386 1.80 9.80 -23.47
CA LYS A 386 2.71 10.29 -24.51
C LYS A 386 2.61 11.81 -24.71
N GLY A 387 1.39 12.35 -24.69
CA GLY A 387 1.14 13.80 -24.74
C GLY A 387 1.76 14.57 -23.57
N GLN A 388 1.92 13.91 -22.42
CA GLN A 388 2.57 14.43 -21.21
C GLN A 388 4.08 14.14 -21.16
N GLY A 389 4.67 13.59 -22.23
CA GLY A 389 6.09 13.25 -22.29
C GLY A 389 6.48 11.96 -21.54
N ARG A 390 5.49 11.14 -21.14
CA ARG A 390 5.69 9.84 -20.50
C ARG A 390 5.68 8.73 -21.55
N THR A 391 6.47 7.69 -21.33
CA THR A 391 6.46 6.48 -22.19
C THR A 391 6.09 5.30 -21.32
N LEU A 392 4.88 4.79 -21.50
CA LEU A 392 4.39 3.58 -20.82
C LEU A 392 4.63 2.38 -21.73
N ASP A 393 5.56 1.52 -21.33
CA ASP A 393 6.01 0.36 -22.10
C ASP A 393 5.89 -0.95 -21.30
N ARG A 394 5.40 -0.88 -20.06
CA ARG A 394 5.17 -2.05 -19.20
C ARG A 394 3.78 -2.02 -18.61
N LEU A 395 3.19 -3.21 -18.49
CA LEU A 395 1.86 -3.39 -17.96
C LEU A 395 1.85 -4.39 -16.80
N TYR A 396 1.27 -3.99 -15.68
CA TYR A 396 0.96 -4.88 -14.56
C TYR A 396 -0.54 -4.90 -14.28
N ILE A 397 -1.16 -6.08 -14.30
CA ILE A 397 -2.61 -6.25 -14.12
C ILE A 397 -2.88 -6.92 -12.77
N LEU A 398 -3.37 -6.13 -11.81
CA LEU A 398 -3.85 -6.66 -10.54
C LEU A 398 -5.33 -7.07 -10.66
N THR A 399 -5.60 -8.37 -10.52
CA THR A 399 -6.95 -8.91 -10.79
C THR A 399 -7.21 -10.24 -10.09
N ASN A 400 -8.46 -10.43 -9.65
CA ASN A 400 -8.98 -11.71 -9.21
C ASN A 400 -9.68 -12.50 -10.33
N GLY A 401 -9.57 -12.08 -11.59
CA GLY A 401 -10.18 -12.73 -12.75
C GLY A 401 -9.77 -14.19 -12.94
N GLU A 402 -10.58 -14.89 -13.73
CA GLU A 402 -10.32 -16.26 -14.16
C GLU A 402 -9.16 -16.31 -15.15
N ARG A 403 -8.42 -17.43 -15.18
CA ARG A 403 -7.21 -17.58 -16.00
C ARG A 403 -7.48 -17.40 -17.49
N GLU A 404 -8.59 -17.95 -18.00
CA GLU A 404 -8.94 -17.83 -19.42
C GLU A 404 -9.30 -16.39 -19.80
N TRP A 405 -10.06 -15.68 -18.95
CA TRP A 405 -10.36 -14.27 -19.17
C TRP A 405 -9.08 -13.41 -19.15
N ILE A 406 -8.15 -13.67 -18.23
CA ILE A 406 -6.85 -12.97 -18.17
C ILE A 406 -6.02 -13.25 -19.43
N LYS A 407 -6.05 -14.49 -19.93
CA LYS A 407 -5.35 -14.88 -21.15
C LYS A 407 -5.88 -14.10 -22.35
N GLU A 408 -7.19 -14.07 -22.54
CA GLU A 408 -7.85 -13.30 -23.61
C GLU A 408 -7.52 -11.81 -23.51
N LEU A 409 -7.65 -11.21 -22.32
CA LEU A 409 -7.32 -9.80 -22.09
C LEU A 409 -5.87 -9.49 -22.48
N ARG A 410 -4.93 -10.35 -22.07
CA ARG A 410 -3.51 -10.16 -22.36
C ARG A 410 -3.21 -10.27 -23.86
N GLU A 411 -3.90 -11.15 -24.58
CA GLU A 411 -3.78 -11.24 -26.04
C GLU A 411 -4.26 -9.96 -26.73
N GLU A 412 -5.38 -9.39 -26.30
CA GLU A 412 -5.88 -8.13 -26.85
C GLU A 412 -5.00 -6.93 -26.49
N LEU A 413 -4.52 -6.85 -25.24
CA LEU A 413 -3.64 -5.76 -24.81
C LEU A 413 -2.28 -5.79 -25.52
N ARG A 414 -1.74 -6.97 -25.85
CA ARG A 414 -0.53 -7.09 -26.70
C ARG A 414 -0.70 -6.44 -28.07
N LYS A 415 -1.91 -6.45 -28.63
CA LYS A 415 -2.21 -5.81 -29.92
C LYS A 415 -2.37 -4.29 -29.78
N ALA A 416 -2.62 -3.80 -28.57
CA ALA A 416 -3.01 -2.42 -28.31
C ALA A 416 -1.84 -1.46 -28.06
N GLY A 417 -0.65 -1.98 -27.76
CA GLY A 417 0.53 -1.17 -27.43
C GLY A 417 1.83 -1.94 -27.69
N ASP A 418 2.94 -1.20 -27.70
CA ASP A 418 4.29 -1.77 -27.81
C ASP A 418 4.83 -2.01 -26.40
N TRP A 419 4.70 -3.24 -25.92
CA TRP A 419 4.99 -3.60 -24.53
C TRP A 419 6.31 -4.37 -24.41
N ASN A 420 7.19 -3.88 -23.54
CA ASN A 420 8.34 -4.62 -23.04
C ASN A 420 7.92 -5.77 -22.12
N SER A 421 6.84 -5.61 -21.34
CA SER A 421 6.28 -6.69 -20.52
C SER A 421 4.78 -6.49 -20.23
N ILE A 422 4.05 -7.61 -20.13
CA ILE A 422 2.71 -7.68 -19.56
C ILE A 422 2.69 -8.79 -18.51
N ALA A 423 2.55 -8.41 -17.25
CA ALA A 423 2.48 -9.31 -16.10
C ALA A 423 1.17 -9.12 -15.33
N THR A 424 0.78 -10.11 -14.55
CA THR A 424 -0.46 -10.11 -13.77
C THR A 424 -0.25 -10.67 -12.37
N SER A 425 -1.18 -10.44 -11.44
CA SER A 425 -1.16 -11.07 -10.10
C SER A 425 -1.07 -12.59 -10.13
N ARG A 426 -1.49 -13.23 -11.25
CA ARG A 426 -1.46 -14.69 -11.43
C ARG A 426 -0.12 -15.22 -11.95
N ASP A 427 0.74 -14.32 -12.44
CA ASP A 427 2.08 -14.66 -12.93
C ASP A 427 3.14 -14.53 -11.82
N LEU A 428 2.80 -13.93 -10.67
CA LEU A 428 3.68 -13.84 -9.51
C LEU A 428 4.03 -15.25 -8.99
N ASP A 429 5.33 -15.49 -8.82
CA ASP A 429 5.87 -16.61 -8.08
C ASP A 429 5.77 -16.31 -6.58
N ILE A 430 4.96 -17.10 -5.88
CA ILE A 430 4.64 -16.91 -4.46
C ILE A 430 4.64 -18.24 -3.75
N ASP A 431 5.12 -18.23 -2.51
CA ASP A 431 4.98 -19.36 -1.60
C ASP A 431 3.64 -19.36 -0.86
N TRP A 432 3.44 -20.34 0.00
CA TRP A 432 2.18 -20.50 0.73
C TRP A 432 1.98 -19.50 1.86
N GLU A 433 3.06 -19.03 2.48
CA GLU A 433 2.99 -17.96 3.47
C GLU A 433 2.56 -16.65 2.80
N GLN A 434 2.98 -16.43 1.55
CA GLN A 434 2.67 -15.25 0.77
C GLN A 434 1.25 -15.24 0.16
N GLU A 435 0.64 -16.41 -0.06
CA GLU A 435 -0.64 -16.55 -0.78
C GLU A 435 -1.77 -15.67 -0.23
N PHE A 436 -1.84 -15.50 1.09
CA PHE A 436 -2.94 -14.80 1.77
C PHE A 436 -2.66 -13.31 2.04
N VAL A 437 -1.46 -12.83 1.67
CA VAL A 437 -1.07 -11.42 1.78
C VAL A 437 -0.75 -10.78 0.42
N LYS A 438 -0.74 -11.55 -0.67
CA LYS A 438 -0.34 -11.07 -2.01
C LYS A 438 -1.13 -9.89 -2.56
N GLN A 439 -2.37 -9.68 -2.12
CA GLN A 439 -3.17 -8.49 -2.46
C GLN A 439 -2.48 -7.19 -2.01
N ALA A 440 -1.70 -7.24 -0.92
CA ALA A 440 -0.89 -6.11 -0.48
C ALA A 440 0.33 -5.90 -1.40
N ALA A 441 0.89 -6.96 -1.98
CA ALA A 441 1.95 -6.85 -2.98
C ALA A 441 1.44 -6.20 -4.28
N ASP A 442 0.24 -6.57 -4.73
CA ASP A 442 -0.45 -5.89 -5.84
C ASP A 442 -0.60 -4.40 -5.56
N MET A 443 -1.03 -4.02 -4.35
CA MET A 443 -1.17 -2.62 -3.96
C MET A 443 0.19 -1.90 -3.90
N LEU A 444 1.25 -2.55 -3.42
CA LEU A 444 2.61 -1.99 -3.41
C LEU A 444 3.09 -1.69 -4.85
N ILE A 445 2.90 -2.63 -5.78
CA ILE A 445 3.25 -2.41 -7.19
C ILE A 445 2.42 -1.27 -7.78
N ALA A 446 1.10 -1.27 -7.55
CA ALA A 446 0.18 -0.26 -8.08
C ALA A 446 0.44 1.14 -7.51
N THR A 447 0.79 1.25 -6.23
CA THR A 447 1.14 2.52 -5.59
C THR A 447 2.35 3.14 -6.29
N ARG A 448 3.34 2.32 -6.63
CA ARG A 448 4.60 2.76 -7.24
C ARG A 448 4.54 2.95 -8.76
N ALA A 449 3.49 2.51 -9.43
CA ALA A 449 3.39 2.63 -10.89
C ALA A 449 3.42 4.10 -11.33
N GLU A 450 4.00 4.39 -12.50
CA GLU A 450 3.97 5.75 -13.02
C GLU A 450 2.54 6.20 -13.33
N VAL A 451 1.70 5.30 -13.85
CA VAL A 451 0.25 5.52 -13.99
C VAL A 451 -0.50 4.34 -13.40
N PHE A 452 -1.49 4.64 -12.56
CA PHE A 452 -2.40 3.65 -11.98
C PHE A 452 -3.82 3.87 -12.50
N VAL A 453 -4.44 2.80 -12.99
CA VAL A 453 -5.86 2.79 -13.39
C VAL A 453 -6.61 1.88 -12.44
N GLY A 454 -7.47 2.48 -11.62
CA GLY A 454 -8.26 1.81 -10.60
C GLY A 454 -9.69 1.52 -11.02
N ASN A 455 -10.39 0.73 -10.19
CA ASN A 455 -11.83 0.76 -10.13
C ASN A 455 -12.26 1.81 -9.10
N ALA A 456 -13.01 2.82 -9.53
CA ALA A 456 -13.34 3.97 -8.69
C ALA A 456 -14.22 3.67 -7.46
N TRP A 457 -14.93 2.53 -7.46
CA TRP A 457 -15.75 2.08 -6.32
C TRP A 457 -15.03 1.08 -5.42
N SER A 458 -13.90 0.53 -5.85
CA SER A 458 -13.15 -0.43 -5.06
C SER A 458 -12.37 0.26 -3.94
N SER A 459 -12.57 -0.21 -2.70
CA SER A 459 -11.75 0.19 -1.54
C SER A 459 -10.27 -0.16 -1.71
N LEU A 460 -9.94 -1.23 -2.45
CA LEU A 460 -8.53 -1.56 -2.77
C LEU A 460 -7.89 -0.46 -3.63
N SER A 461 -8.57 -0.02 -4.70
CA SER A 461 -8.11 1.11 -5.52
C SER A 461 -8.06 2.41 -4.73
N SER A 462 -9.06 2.65 -3.88
CA SER A 462 -9.12 3.80 -2.99
C SER A 462 -7.90 3.86 -2.07
N ASN A 463 -7.49 2.73 -1.49
CA ASN A 463 -6.30 2.67 -0.66
C ASN A 463 -5.00 2.84 -1.45
N VAL A 464 -4.91 2.32 -2.68
CA VAL A 464 -3.76 2.61 -3.56
C VAL A 464 -3.67 4.12 -3.80
N ASN A 465 -4.78 4.78 -4.13
CA ASN A 465 -4.81 6.22 -4.34
C ASN A 465 -4.50 7.03 -3.08
N LEU A 466 -4.99 6.61 -1.91
CA LEU A 466 -4.59 7.20 -0.62
C LEU A 466 -3.07 7.21 -0.45
N LEU A 467 -2.42 6.07 -0.71
CA LEU A 467 -0.97 5.95 -0.59
C LEU A 467 -0.24 6.75 -1.67
N ARG A 468 -0.75 6.80 -2.90
CA ARG A 468 -0.19 7.62 -3.98
C ARG A 468 -0.22 9.11 -3.63
N ILE A 469 -1.34 9.60 -3.10
CA ILE A 469 -1.48 10.99 -2.64
C ILE A 469 -0.50 11.25 -1.48
N ALA A 470 -0.42 10.36 -0.50
CA ALA A 470 0.50 10.49 0.63
C ALA A 470 1.98 10.48 0.22
N GLN A 471 2.30 9.84 -0.91
CA GLN A 471 3.64 9.79 -1.51
C GLN A 471 3.89 10.91 -2.54
N ASN A 472 2.94 11.84 -2.71
CA ASN A 472 3.00 12.96 -3.64
C ASN A 472 3.16 12.54 -5.11
N HIS A 473 2.51 11.45 -5.53
CA HIS A 473 2.34 11.20 -6.96
C HIS A 473 1.44 12.27 -7.57
N GLU A 474 1.73 12.65 -8.81
CA GLU A 474 0.96 13.65 -9.55
C GLU A 474 -0.49 13.17 -9.75
N PRO A 475 -1.52 13.97 -9.39
CA PRO A 475 -2.92 13.56 -9.46
C PRO A 475 -3.37 13.03 -10.82
N GLU A 476 -2.81 13.55 -11.93
CA GLU A 476 -3.18 13.11 -13.27
C GLU A 476 -2.77 11.67 -13.61
N THR A 477 -1.96 11.06 -12.76
CA THR A 477 -1.51 9.67 -12.91
C THR A 477 -2.40 8.65 -12.21
N SER A 478 -3.42 9.10 -11.48
CA SER A 478 -4.43 8.27 -10.83
C SER A 478 -5.73 8.31 -11.66
N ARG A 479 -6.03 7.22 -12.35
CA ARG A 479 -7.07 7.12 -13.39
C ARG A 479 -8.12 6.07 -13.06
N PHE A 480 -9.25 6.13 -13.74
CA PHE A 480 -10.34 5.17 -13.61
C PHE A 480 -10.90 4.72 -14.97
N TRP A 481 -11.55 3.56 -14.96
CA TRP A 481 -12.16 2.91 -16.13
C TRP A 481 -13.23 3.78 -16.79
#